data_AF-A0A198YKW6-F1
#
_entry.id   AF-A0A198YKW6-F1
#
_cell.length_a   1.000
_cell.length_b   1.000
_cell.length_c   1.000
_cell.angle_alpha   90.00
_cell.angle_beta   90.00
_cell.angle_gamma   90.00
#
_symmetry.space_group_name_H-M   'P 1'
#
loop_
_entity.id
_entity.type
_entity.pdbx_description
1 polymer ?
#
loop_
_entity_poly.entity_id
_entity_poly.type
_entity_poly.pdbx_seq_one_letter_code
_entity_poly.pdbx_strand_id
1 'polypeptide(L)'
;MTRLNELRLISRVAQMYHLEGRRQAEIAQHLRLSQATVSRMLKRAEAEDIVRTSVTPPVGTYSELESALREKYDLPEAIVVECTEDRDGAIMARIGEAAAHLLEVTLAPGEIIGVSSWSQTISKMVENIHPLKSAQAKYVVQTLGGMGDPSVQTHATQLTTRLARLTGAEPKLLAVQGVTTSREAKFLMQADPYVRETMDLFGSITLAIVGIGAVEPSELLARSGNIFSSRELSDLAEAGAVGDISLRFFDKNGKPVKTPLDDRVIGLPLEDLERVDRVIALAGGSKKTDAIAGALRVGVIHMLVTDKFTAQRLID
;
A
#
# COMPACT_ATOMS: atom_id res chain seq x y z
N MET A 1 32.69 29.09 -32.76
CA MET A 1 33.77 28.08 -32.54
C MET A 1 33.84 27.60 -31.09
N THR A 2 33.72 28.48 -30.08
CA THR A 2 33.79 28.12 -28.65
C THR A 2 32.71 27.13 -28.18
N ARG A 3 31.43 27.36 -28.55
CA ARG A 3 30.32 26.46 -28.16
C ARG A 3 30.49 25.03 -28.68
N LEU A 4 30.95 24.87 -29.93
CA LEU A 4 31.15 23.54 -30.52
C LEU A 4 32.24 22.74 -29.79
N ASN A 5 33.33 23.41 -29.37
CA ASN A 5 34.39 22.78 -28.60
C ASN A 5 33.92 22.38 -27.20
N GLU A 6 33.05 23.17 -26.58
CA GLU A 6 32.43 22.86 -25.30
C GLU A 6 31.51 21.63 -25.39
N LEU A 7 30.60 21.60 -26.37
CA LEU A 7 29.72 20.45 -26.61
C LEU A 7 30.51 19.19 -26.94
N ARG A 8 31.65 19.30 -27.65
CA ARG A 8 32.55 18.17 -27.93
C ARG A 8 33.13 17.58 -26.65
N LEU A 9 33.57 18.42 -25.70
CA LEU A 9 34.11 17.95 -24.42
C LEU A 9 33.02 17.29 -23.56
N ILE A 10 31.82 17.90 -23.51
CA ILE A 10 30.65 17.34 -22.84
C ILE A 10 30.29 15.96 -23.41
N SER A 11 30.24 15.84 -24.74
CA SER A 11 29.99 14.56 -25.43
C SER A 11 31.05 13.51 -25.10
N ARG A 12 32.34 13.89 -25.04
CA ARG A 12 33.40 12.94 -24.68
C ARG A 12 33.29 12.47 -23.23
N VAL A 13 32.96 13.36 -22.30
CA VAL A 13 32.70 13.01 -20.90
C VAL A 13 31.51 12.05 -20.78
N ALA A 14 30.43 12.31 -21.52
CA ALA A 14 29.27 11.43 -21.57
C ALA A 14 29.61 10.04 -22.13
N GLN A 15 30.39 9.95 -23.21
CA GLN A 15 30.86 8.66 -23.75
C GLN A 15 31.69 7.87 -22.74
N MET A 16 32.65 8.53 -22.07
CA MET A 16 33.49 7.89 -21.04
C MET A 16 32.65 7.32 -19.89
N TYR A 17 31.57 8.00 -19.52
CA TYR A 17 30.70 7.56 -18.42
C TYR A 17 29.71 6.48 -18.86
N HIS A 18 28.91 6.74 -19.90
CA HIS A 18 27.80 5.86 -20.30
C HIS A 18 28.20 4.68 -21.19
N LEU A 19 29.22 4.83 -22.04
CA LEU A 19 29.64 3.78 -22.97
C LEU A 19 30.87 3.02 -22.48
N GLU A 20 31.82 3.71 -21.86
CA GLU A 20 33.06 3.08 -21.36
C GLU A 20 32.95 2.63 -19.90
N GLY A 21 31.85 2.95 -19.20
CA GLY A 21 31.59 2.52 -17.82
C GLY A 21 32.54 3.12 -16.77
N ARG A 22 33.24 4.21 -17.09
CA ARG A 22 34.19 4.85 -16.17
C ARG A 22 33.45 5.60 -15.06
N ARG A 23 33.99 5.55 -13.85
CA ARG A 23 33.46 6.35 -12.72
C ARG A 23 33.83 7.82 -12.91
N GLN A 24 33.00 8.74 -12.41
CA GLN A 24 33.24 10.19 -12.54
C GLN A 24 34.62 10.63 -12.01
N ALA A 25 35.12 9.99 -10.94
CA ALA A 25 36.44 10.26 -10.37
C ALA A 25 37.59 9.87 -11.34
N GLU A 26 37.46 8.76 -12.07
CA GLU A 26 38.44 8.30 -13.06
C GLU A 26 38.48 9.24 -14.27
N ILE A 27 37.30 9.71 -14.71
CA ILE A 27 37.18 10.69 -15.79
C ILE A 27 37.82 12.02 -15.38
N ALA A 28 37.55 12.47 -14.15
CA ALA A 28 38.11 13.70 -13.60
C ALA A 28 39.64 13.66 -13.57
N GLN A 29 40.22 12.56 -13.08
CA GLN A 29 41.67 12.37 -13.07
C GLN A 29 42.26 12.34 -14.49
N HIS A 30 41.64 11.59 -15.40
CA HIS A 30 42.11 11.44 -16.78
C HIS A 30 42.14 12.77 -17.56
N LEU A 31 41.10 13.60 -17.38
CA LEU A 31 40.96 14.89 -18.07
C LEU A 31 41.56 16.07 -17.29
N ARG A 32 42.14 15.82 -16.10
CA ARG A 32 42.63 16.86 -15.17
C ARG A 32 41.56 17.89 -14.81
N LEU A 33 40.33 17.41 -14.58
CA LEU A 33 39.18 18.18 -14.15
C LEU A 33 38.81 17.82 -12.71
N SER A 34 37.98 18.63 -12.06
CA SER A 34 37.34 18.24 -10.81
C SER A 34 36.15 17.31 -11.08
N GLN A 35 35.86 16.39 -10.15
CA GLN A 35 34.67 15.52 -10.23
C GLN A 35 33.36 16.33 -10.33
N ALA A 36 33.29 17.48 -9.65
CA ALA A 36 32.16 18.41 -9.77
C ALA A 36 31.98 18.96 -11.21
N THR A 37 33.08 19.17 -11.94
CA THR A 37 33.02 19.62 -13.35
C THR A 37 32.52 18.50 -14.25
N VAL A 38 32.99 17.27 -14.05
CA VAL A 38 32.50 16.08 -14.76
C VAL A 38 31.00 15.88 -14.53
N SER A 39 30.55 15.97 -13.27
CA SER A 39 29.12 15.87 -12.92
C SER A 39 28.28 16.94 -13.62
N ARG A 40 28.74 18.21 -13.65
CA ARG A 40 28.06 19.29 -14.39
C ARG A 40 28.03 19.04 -15.90
N MET A 41 29.10 18.51 -16.48
CA MET A 41 29.14 18.16 -17.90
C MET A 41 28.15 17.04 -18.23
N LEU A 42 28.01 16.01 -17.39
CA LEU A 42 27.02 14.95 -17.57
C LEU A 42 25.58 15.50 -17.52
N LYS A 43 25.25 16.32 -16.51
CA LYS A 43 23.95 17.00 -16.47
C LYS A 43 23.68 17.87 -17.69
N ARG A 44 24.72 18.54 -18.21
CA ARG A 44 24.60 19.38 -19.40
C ARG A 44 24.50 18.55 -20.68
N ALA A 45 25.04 17.33 -20.69
CA ALA A 45 24.86 16.39 -21.80
C ALA A 45 23.39 15.97 -21.93
N GLU A 46 22.70 15.77 -20.81
CA GLU A 46 21.25 15.53 -20.79
C GLU A 46 20.48 16.78 -21.25
N ALA A 47 20.81 17.96 -20.70
CA ALA A 47 20.12 19.22 -21.03
C ALA A 47 20.30 19.68 -22.49
N GLU A 48 21.41 19.32 -23.14
CA GLU A 48 21.68 19.63 -24.56
C GLU A 48 21.33 18.45 -25.48
N ASP A 49 20.54 17.46 -25.02
CA ASP A 49 20.08 16.30 -25.82
C ASP A 49 21.23 15.41 -26.36
N ILE A 50 22.44 15.56 -25.84
CA ILE A 50 23.62 14.74 -26.20
C ILE A 50 23.48 13.33 -25.64
N VAL A 51 22.84 13.19 -24.47
CA VAL A 51 22.51 11.92 -23.83
C VAL A 51 21.00 11.83 -23.68
N ARG A 52 20.43 10.70 -24.11
CA ARG A 52 19.04 10.34 -23.89
C ARG A 52 19.01 9.01 -23.15
N THR A 53 18.43 9.02 -21.95
CA THR A 53 18.20 7.80 -21.17
C THR A 53 16.79 7.33 -21.47
N SER A 54 16.65 6.12 -22.00
CA SER A 54 15.36 5.46 -22.18
C SER A 54 15.34 4.21 -21.31
N VAL A 55 14.25 4.03 -20.57
CA VAL A 55 13.96 2.78 -19.85
C VAL A 55 12.85 2.10 -20.63
N THR A 56 13.12 0.92 -21.19
CA THR A 56 12.10 0.12 -21.87
C THR A 56 11.43 -0.79 -20.84
N PRO A 57 10.18 -0.50 -20.42
CA PRO A 57 9.48 -1.33 -19.46
C PRO A 57 9.26 -2.75 -20.01
N PRO A 58 9.35 -3.81 -19.17
CA PRO A 58 8.94 -5.14 -19.56
C PRO A 58 7.46 -5.20 -19.97
N VAL A 59 7.11 -6.14 -20.86
CA VAL A 59 5.70 -6.39 -21.22
C VAL A 59 4.90 -6.74 -19.95
N GLY A 60 3.71 -6.15 -19.81
CA GLY A 60 2.84 -6.34 -18.65
C GLY A 60 3.13 -5.39 -17.48
N THR A 61 4.01 -4.41 -17.67
CA THR A 61 4.19 -3.28 -16.75
C THR A 61 3.60 -2.01 -17.34
N TYR A 62 3.12 -1.11 -16.48
CA TYR A 62 2.27 0.02 -16.87
C TYR A 62 2.82 1.34 -16.32
N SER A 63 4.09 1.65 -16.60
CA SER A 63 4.80 2.79 -16.02
C SER A 63 4.14 4.15 -16.28
N GLU A 64 3.43 4.30 -17.41
CA GLU A 64 2.65 5.51 -17.69
C GLU A 64 1.44 5.65 -16.74
N LEU A 65 0.71 4.56 -16.48
CA LEU A 65 -0.40 4.56 -15.52
C LEU A 65 0.10 4.75 -14.09
N GLU A 66 1.21 4.12 -13.72
CA GLU A 66 1.85 4.27 -12.41
C GLU A 66 2.26 5.74 -12.18
N SER A 67 2.90 6.36 -13.18
CA SER A 67 3.29 7.78 -13.11
C SER A 67 2.07 8.70 -13.02
N ALA A 68 1.04 8.46 -13.83
CA ALA A 68 -0.18 9.24 -13.80
C ALA A 68 -0.94 9.15 -12.47
N LEU A 69 -0.97 7.97 -11.83
CA LEU A 69 -1.55 7.79 -10.50
C LEU A 69 -0.77 8.58 -9.44
N ARG A 70 0.56 8.50 -9.47
CA ARG A 70 1.43 9.25 -8.57
C ARG A 70 1.22 10.75 -8.69
N GLU A 71 1.18 11.26 -9.92
CA GLU A 71 0.96 12.69 -10.18
C GLU A 71 -0.44 13.15 -9.78
N LYS A 72 -1.50 12.40 -10.11
CA LYS A 72 -2.90 12.79 -9.85
C LYS A 72 -3.24 12.82 -8.36
N TYR A 73 -2.64 11.93 -7.57
CA TYR A 73 -2.99 11.73 -6.16
C TYR A 73 -1.88 12.12 -5.16
N ASP A 74 -0.75 12.65 -5.64
CA ASP A 74 0.47 12.88 -4.83
C ASP A 74 0.91 11.59 -4.09
N LEU A 75 0.69 10.45 -4.74
CA LEU A 75 0.96 9.14 -4.17
C LEU A 75 2.46 8.82 -4.32
N PRO A 76 3.16 8.41 -3.24
CA PRO A 76 4.60 8.13 -3.33
C PRO A 76 4.95 7.02 -4.32
N GLU A 77 4.16 5.94 -4.35
CA GLU A 77 4.37 4.85 -5.30
C GLU A 77 3.08 4.15 -5.74
N ALA A 78 3.04 3.70 -6.99
CA ALA A 78 1.96 2.89 -7.54
C ALA A 78 2.54 1.67 -8.26
N ILE A 79 1.92 0.51 -8.07
CA ILE A 79 2.22 -0.71 -8.82
C ILE A 79 0.95 -1.13 -9.54
N VAL A 80 1.01 -1.17 -10.87
CA VAL A 80 -0.12 -1.53 -11.71
C VAL A 80 0.14 -2.89 -12.34
N VAL A 81 -0.65 -3.89 -11.95
CA VAL A 81 -0.50 -5.26 -12.41
C VAL A 81 -1.27 -5.51 -13.69
N GLU A 82 -0.70 -6.37 -14.54
CA GLU A 82 -1.40 -6.93 -15.69
C GLU A 82 -2.56 -7.84 -15.25
N CYS A 83 -3.73 -7.58 -15.81
CA CYS A 83 -4.92 -8.42 -15.67
C CYS A 83 -5.53 -8.65 -17.05
N THR A 84 -5.77 -9.91 -17.40
CA THR A 84 -6.43 -10.26 -18.66
C THR A 84 -7.93 -9.92 -18.66
N GLU A 85 -8.54 -9.87 -17.48
CA GLU A 85 -9.98 -9.71 -17.32
C GLU A 85 -10.29 -8.74 -16.17
N ASP A 86 -11.29 -7.90 -16.37
CA ASP A 86 -11.84 -7.00 -15.35
C ASP A 86 -12.88 -7.73 -14.48
N ARG A 87 -12.43 -8.76 -13.76
CA ARG A 87 -13.23 -9.55 -12.82
C ARG A 87 -12.60 -9.54 -11.44
N ASP A 88 -13.39 -9.24 -10.40
CA ASP A 88 -12.91 -9.08 -9.02
C ASP A 88 -11.96 -10.20 -8.56
N GLY A 89 -12.33 -11.47 -8.74
CA GLY A 89 -11.49 -12.60 -8.33
C GLY A 89 -10.15 -12.70 -9.07
N ALA A 90 -10.12 -12.38 -10.37
CA ALA A 90 -8.89 -12.40 -11.17
C ALA A 90 -7.98 -11.23 -10.80
N ILE A 91 -8.56 -10.04 -10.60
CA ILE A 91 -7.86 -8.84 -10.13
C ILE A 91 -7.23 -9.08 -8.76
N MET A 92 -8.00 -9.59 -7.79
CA MET A 92 -7.49 -9.87 -6.44
C MET A 92 -6.31 -10.86 -6.46
N ALA A 93 -6.35 -11.87 -7.35
CA ALA A 93 -5.27 -12.85 -7.47
C ALA A 93 -3.97 -12.25 -8.02
N ARG A 94 -4.06 -11.31 -8.98
CA ARG A 94 -2.88 -10.62 -9.55
C ARG A 94 -2.32 -9.57 -8.61
N ILE A 95 -3.17 -8.78 -7.95
CA ILE A 95 -2.75 -7.84 -6.90
C ILE A 95 -2.07 -8.60 -5.76
N GLY A 96 -2.65 -9.72 -5.31
CA GLY A 96 -2.09 -10.54 -4.25
C GLY A 96 -0.69 -11.08 -4.59
N GLU A 97 -0.49 -11.61 -5.79
CA GLU A 97 0.82 -12.10 -6.25
C GLU A 97 1.88 -10.99 -6.28
N ALA A 98 1.56 -9.83 -6.86
CA ALA A 98 2.51 -8.71 -6.91
C ALA A 98 2.83 -8.17 -5.51
N ALA A 99 1.83 -8.06 -4.64
CA ALA A 99 2.01 -7.63 -3.26
C ALA A 99 2.83 -8.63 -2.43
N ALA A 100 2.71 -9.93 -2.72
CA ALA A 100 3.50 -10.96 -2.05
C ALA A 100 4.98 -10.79 -2.40
N HIS A 101 5.29 -10.68 -3.69
CA HIS A 101 6.65 -10.44 -4.15
C HIS A 101 7.23 -9.13 -3.59
N LEU A 102 6.45 -8.06 -3.62
CA LEU A 102 6.83 -6.77 -3.03
C LEU A 102 7.20 -6.92 -1.56
N LEU A 103 6.36 -7.58 -0.76
CA LEU A 103 6.64 -7.79 0.66
C LEU A 103 7.92 -8.61 0.85
N GLU A 104 8.12 -9.68 0.07
CA GLU A 104 9.30 -10.54 0.17
C GLU A 104 10.62 -9.78 -0.03
N VAL A 105 10.65 -8.82 -0.97
CA VAL A 105 11.87 -8.08 -1.33
C VAL A 105 12.07 -6.80 -0.54
N THR A 106 11.03 -6.27 0.12
CA THR A 106 11.07 -4.97 0.81
C THR A 106 10.90 -5.06 2.33
N LEU A 107 10.53 -6.21 2.89
CA LEU A 107 10.37 -6.38 4.33
C LEU A 107 11.71 -6.18 5.05
N ALA A 108 11.73 -5.23 5.99
CA ALA A 108 12.91 -4.91 6.78
C ALA A 108 12.91 -5.68 8.12
N PRO A 109 14.09 -6.02 8.66
CA PRO A 109 14.20 -6.62 9.99
C PRO A 109 13.58 -5.73 11.08
N GLY A 110 12.81 -6.33 11.98
CA GLY A 110 12.20 -5.62 13.10
C GLY A 110 10.88 -4.89 12.79
N GLU A 111 10.38 -4.93 11.54
CA GLU A 111 9.09 -4.31 11.21
C GLU A 111 7.94 -4.89 12.05
N ILE A 112 7.01 -4.03 12.42
CA ILE A 112 5.74 -4.37 13.05
C ILE A 112 4.66 -4.20 11.99
N ILE A 113 4.12 -5.32 11.53
CA ILE A 113 3.20 -5.36 10.39
C ILE A 113 1.76 -5.31 10.90
N GLY A 114 1.05 -4.20 10.68
CA GLY A 114 -0.39 -4.12 10.82
C GLY A 114 -1.10 -4.72 9.60
N VAL A 115 -2.07 -5.61 9.79
CA VAL A 115 -2.80 -6.24 8.68
C VAL A 115 -4.32 -6.17 8.84
N SER A 116 -5.03 -5.81 7.77
CA SER A 116 -6.50 -5.89 7.69
C SER A 116 -6.93 -7.34 7.41
N SER A 117 -7.09 -8.13 8.47
CA SER A 117 -7.29 -9.60 8.42
C SER A 117 -8.56 -10.08 7.71
N TRP A 118 -9.54 -9.20 7.47
CA TRP A 118 -10.77 -9.52 6.74
C TRP A 118 -10.71 -9.23 5.24
N SER A 119 -9.54 -8.88 4.71
CA SER A 119 -9.36 -8.57 3.29
C SER A 119 -9.10 -9.83 2.46
N GLN A 120 -9.97 -10.09 1.47
CA GLN A 120 -9.78 -11.18 0.50
C GLN A 120 -8.53 -10.97 -0.36
N THR A 121 -8.21 -9.72 -0.75
CA THR A 121 -7.00 -9.42 -1.53
C THR A 121 -5.73 -9.70 -0.73
N ILE A 122 -5.71 -9.34 0.57
CA ILE A 122 -4.57 -9.65 1.44
C ILE A 122 -4.47 -11.16 1.67
N SER A 123 -5.59 -11.89 1.76
CA SER A 123 -5.56 -13.35 1.80
C SER A 123 -4.86 -13.93 0.57
N LYS A 124 -5.13 -13.38 -0.63
CA LYS A 124 -4.42 -13.76 -1.87
C LYS A 124 -2.94 -13.43 -1.84
N MET A 125 -2.56 -12.31 -1.22
CA MET A 125 -1.15 -12.02 -0.97
C MET A 125 -0.50 -13.08 -0.09
N VAL A 126 -1.08 -13.40 1.08
CA VAL A 126 -0.53 -14.38 2.02
C VAL A 126 -0.48 -15.80 1.43
N GLU A 127 -1.40 -16.13 0.51
CA GLU A 127 -1.36 -17.37 -0.25
C GLU A 127 -0.11 -17.51 -1.14
N ASN A 128 0.41 -16.41 -1.67
CA ASN A 128 1.52 -16.36 -2.64
C ASN A 128 2.89 -16.06 -2.02
N ILE A 129 2.97 -15.71 -0.73
CA ILE A 129 4.26 -15.46 -0.07
C ILE A 129 5.02 -16.78 0.14
N HIS A 130 6.28 -16.79 -0.27
CA HIS A 130 7.24 -17.83 0.03
C HIS A 130 7.87 -17.61 1.42
N PRO A 131 8.16 -18.68 2.18
CA PRO A 131 8.83 -18.56 3.47
C PRO A 131 10.16 -17.79 3.35
N LEU A 132 10.27 -16.69 4.09
CA LEU A 132 11.46 -15.85 4.07
C LEU A 132 12.56 -16.48 4.92
N LYS A 133 13.76 -16.64 4.33
CA LYS A 133 14.90 -17.30 4.99
C LYS A 133 15.56 -16.43 6.07
N SER A 134 15.44 -15.11 5.95
CA SER A 134 16.20 -14.13 6.75
C SER A 134 15.36 -12.98 7.29
N ALA A 135 14.04 -12.98 7.06
CA ALA A 135 13.17 -11.95 7.60
C ALA A 135 12.85 -12.26 9.07
N GLN A 136 12.95 -11.21 9.89
CA GLN A 136 12.62 -11.24 11.31
C GLN A 136 11.72 -10.05 11.60
N ALA A 137 10.56 -9.99 10.93
CA ALA A 137 9.54 -9.06 11.36
C ALA A 137 9.23 -9.37 12.84
N LYS A 138 8.99 -8.34 13.65
CA LYS A 138 8.82 -8.52 15.09
C LYS A 138 7.43 -9.06 15.39
N TYR A 139 6.41 -8.38 14.87
CA TYR A 139 5.01 -8.72 15.10
C TYR A 139 4.21 -8.62 13.80
N VAL A 140 3.18 -9.46 13.69
CA VAL A 140 2.06 -9.25 12.78
C VAL A 140 0.82 -8.97 13.61
N VAL A 141 0.35 -7.73 13.59
CA VAL A 141 -0.72 -7.19 14.43
C VAL A 141 -2.01 -7.12 13.63
N GLN A 142 -3.06 -7.71 14.17
CA GLN A 142 -4.38 -7.62 13.58
C GLN A 142 -5.00 -6.23 13.84
N THR A 143 -5.35 -5.51 12.77
CA THR A 143 -5.79 -4.09 12.85
C THR A 143 -7.29 -3.89 13.02
N LEU A 144 -8.10 -4.95 12.94
CA LEU A 144 -9.54 -4.92 13.21
C LEU A 144 -9.92 -6.16 14.02
N GLY A 145 -10.88 -6.03 14.94
CA GLY A 145 -11.33 -7.15 15.77
C GLY A 145 -11.58 -8.43 14.95
N GLY A 146 -10.99 -9.53 15.42
CA GLY A 146 -10.94 -10.82 14.73
C GLY A 146 -12.03 -11.81 15.09
N MET A 147 -12.86 -11.52 16.08
CA MET A 147 -14.02 -12.36 16.38
C MET A 147 -15.18 -12.01 15.46
N GLY A 148 -15.94 -13.03 15.10
CA GLY A 148 -17.09 -12.91 14.22
C GLY A 148 -17.82 -14.23 14.11
N ASP A 149 -18.57 -14.44 13.03
CA ASP A 149 -19.16 -15.73 12.72
C ASP A 149 -18.06 -16.82 12.63
N PRO A 150 -18.17 -17.93 13.39
CA PRO A 150 -17.15 -18.98 13.42
C PRO A 150 -16.83 -19.59 12.05
N SER A 151 -17.79 -19.59 11.11
CA SER A 151 -17.62 -20.16 9.77
C SER A 151 -16.57 -19.40 8.93
N VAL A 152 -16.34 -18.11 9.22
CA VAL A 152 -15.36 -17.29 8.49
C VAL A 152 -14.26 -16.73 9.37
N GLN A 153 -14.45 -16.62 10.69
CA GLN A 153 -13.43 -16.14 11.64
C GLN A 153 -12.09 -16.88 11.50
N THR A 154 -12.14 -18.18 11.23
CA THR A 154 -10.95 -19.00 11.02
C THR A 154 -10.04 -18.43 9.92
N HIS A 155 -10.60 -17.79 8.88
CA HIS A 155 -9.81 -17.19 7.79
C HIS A 155 -9.00 -15.98 8.27
N ALA A 156 -9.59 -15.08 9.07
CA ALA A 156 -8.91 -13.89 9.58
C ALA A 156 -7.74 -14.26 10.51
N THR A 157 -7.97 -15.24 11.40
CA THR A 157 -6.92 -15.79 12.27
C THR A 157 -5.83 -16.49 11.46
N GLN A 158 -6.21 -17.30 10.47
CA GLN A 158 -5.25 -18.01 9.60
C GLN A 158 -4.41 -17.05 8.77
N LEU A 159 -4.99 -15.97 8.25
CA LEU A 159 -4.25 -14.94 7.51
C LEU A 159 -3.14 -14.35 8.38
N THR A 160 -3.49 -13.87 9.57
CA THR A 160 -2.55 -13.22 10.50
C THR A 160 -1.45 -14.19 10.95
N THR A 161 -1.83 -15.39 11.38
CA THR A 161 -0.88 -16.41 11.87
C THR A 161 0.02 -16.95 10.75
N ARG A 162 -0.50 -17.14 9.53
CA ARG A 162 0.29 -17.57 8.37
C ARG A 162 1.27 -16.50 7.93
N LEU A 163 0.85 -15.24 7.87
CA LEU A 163 1.74 -14.12 7.54
C LEU A 163 2.88 -14.02 8.57
N ALA A 164 2.56 -14.14 9.87
CA ALA A 164 3.57 -14.15 10.93
C ALA A 164 4.60 -15.27 10.72
N ARG A 165 4.14 -16.50 10.47
CA ARG A 165 5.03 -17.63 10.18
C ARG A 165 5.92 -17.41 8.96
N LEU A 166 5.38 -16.84 7.88
CA LEU A 166 6.12 -16.61 6.63
C LEU A 166 7.17 -15.51 6.75
N THR A 167 6.98 -14.57 7.69
CA THR A 167 7.84 -13.41 7.93
C THR A 167 8.74 -13.55 9.17
N GLY A 168 8.65 -14.68 9.87
CA GLY A 168 9.42 -14.96 11.10
C GLY A 168 8.93 -14.20 12.34
N ALA A 169 7.72 -13.62 12.29
CA ALA A 169 7.15 -12.80 13.35
C ALA A 169 6.25 -13.56 14.33
N GLU A 170 5.98 -12.94 15.47
CA GLU A 170 4.93 -13.38 16.40
C GLU A 170 3.56 -12.79 16.00
N PRO A 171 2.49 -13.59 15.91
CA PRO A 171 1.15 -13.08 15.62
C PRO A 171 0.52 -12.44 16.86
N LYS A 172 -0.05 -11.24 16.71
CA LYS A 172 -0.81 -10.51 17.73
C LYS A 172 -2.26 -10.37 17.28
N LEU A 173 -3.09 -11.30 17.77
CA LEU A 173 -4.51 -11.41 17.40
C LEU A 173 -5.37 -10.49 18.25
N LEU A 174 -6.24 -9.72 17.61
CA LEU A 174 -7.20 -8.86 18.30
C LEU A 174 -8.49 -9.64 18.58
N ALA A 175 -8.49 -10.38 19.68
CA ALA A 175 -9.51 -11.37 20.04
C ALA A 175 -10.83 -10.76 20.56
N VAL A 176 -11.43 -9.86 19.76
CA VAL A 176 -12.72 -9.18 20.01
C VAL A 176 -13.47 -8.97 18.71
N GLN A 177 -14.76 -8.61 18.79
CA GLN A 177 -15.52 -8.16 17.62
C GLN A 177 -14.95 -6.82 17.11
N GLY A 178 -14.87 -6.68 15.79
CA GLY A 178 -14.49 -5.43 15.12
C GLY A 178 -15.59 -4.37 15.19
N VAL A 179 -16.86 -4.79 15.16
CA VAL A 179 -18.03 -3.91 15.35
C VAL A 179 -18.83 -4.38 16.55
N THR A 180 -18.95 -3.52 17.56
CA THR A 180 -19.74 -3.82 18.76
C THR A 180 -21.18 -3.33 18.62
N THR A 181 -22.07 -3.75 19.52
CA THR A 181 -23.49 -3.32 19.52
C THR A 181 -23.69 -1.90 20.05
N SER A 182 -22.79 -1.40 20.89
CA SER A 182 -22.84 -0.05 21.46
C SER A 182 -21.45 0.45 21.87
N ARG A 183 -21.33 1.75 22.11
CA ARG A 183 -20.09 2.37 22.61
C ARG A 183 -19.66 1.79 23.97
N GLU A 184 -20.61 1.49 24.84
CA GLU A 184 -20.36 0.87 26.15
C GLU A 184 -19.81 -0.55 26.01
N ALA A 185 -20.34 -1.32 25.05
CA ALA A 185 -19.83 -2.65 24.73
C ALA A 185 -18.38 -2.59 24.21
N LYS A 186 -18.06 -1.60 23.35
CA LYS A 186 -16.68 -1.32 22.94
C LYS A 186 -15.77 -1.08 24.15
N PHE A 187 -16.14 -0.17 25.05
CA PHE A 187 -15.32 0.15 26.21
C PHE A 187 -15.10 -1.06 27.13
N LEU A 188 -16.12 -1.87 27.35
CA LEU A 188 -16.01 -3.07 28.17
C LEU A 188 -15.04 -4.09 27.55
N MET A 189 -15.15 -4.33 26.24
CA MET A 189 -14.24 -5.24 25.53
C MET A 189 -12.79 -4.72 25.50
N GLN A 190 -12.60 -3.41 25.34
CA GLN A 190 -11.28 -2.78 25.39
C GLN A 190 -10.65 -2.76 26.79
N ALA A 191 -11.42 -2.99 27.85
CA ALA A 191 -10.90 -3.09 29.21
C ALA A 191 -10.20 -4.45 29.45
N ASP A 192 -10.44 -5.46 28.61
CA ASP A 192 -9.74 -6.74 28.70
C ASP A 192 -8.22 -6.55 28.45
N PRO A 193 -7.35 -7.10 29.33
CA PRO A 193 -5.91 -6.91 29.22
C PRO A 193 -5.29 -7.40 27.91
N TYR A 194 -5.76 -8.52 27.34
CA TYR A 194 -5.20 -9.08 26.11
C TYR A 194 -5.59 -8.26 24.87
N VAL A 195 -6.81 -7.71 24.89
CA VAL A 195 -7.29 -6.79 23.87
C VAL A 195 -6.46 -5.50 23.91
N ARG A 196 -6.27 -4.96 25.11
CA ARG A 196 -5.45 -3.76 25.32
C ARG A 196 -4.00 -3.96 24.90
N GLU A 197 -3.37 -5.07 25.27
CA GLU A 197 -1.99 -5.38 24.87
C GLU A 197 -1.82 -5.35 23.34
N THR A 198 -2.80 -5.91 22.60
CA THR A 198 -2.76 -5.89 21.13
C THR A 198 -2.98 -4.48 20.57
N MET A 199 -3.92 -3.73 21.15
CA MET A 199 -4.21 -2.35 20.71
C MET A 199 -3.06 -1.39 21.01
N ASP A 200 -2.32 -1.57 22.10
CA ASP A 200 -1.18 -0.75 22.47
C ASP A 200 -0.04 -0.82 21.43
N LEU A 201 -0.04 -1.85 20.58
CA LEU A 201 0.89 -1.98 19.45
C LEU A 201 0.53 -1.12 18.24
N PHE A 202 -0.68 -0.56 18.15
CA PHE A 202 -1.12 0.20 16.97
C PHE A 202 -0.20 1.39 16.67
N GLY A 203 0.17 2.15 17.70
CA GLY A 203 1.11 3.27 17.56
C GLY A 203 2.56 2.86 17.27
N SER A 204 2.88 1.56 17.27
CA SER A 204 4.20 1.01 16.92
C SER A 204 4.22 0.31 15.56
N ILE A 205 3.11 0.29 14.82
CA ILE A 205 3.06 -0.28 13.47
C ILE A 205 3.98 0.53 12.55
N THR A 206 4.93 -0.15 11.90
CA THR A 206 5.85 0.47 10.94
C THR A 206 5.43 0.19 9.50
N LEU A 207 4.72 -0.92 9.27
CA LEU A 207 4.18 -1.32 7.98
C LEU A 207 2.70 -1.69 8.14
N ALA A 208 1.81 -0.97 7.48
CA ALA A 208 0.39 -1.33 7.41
C ALA A 208 0.05 -1.89 6.01
N ILE A 209 -0.52 -3.08 5.96
CA ILE A 209 -1.05 -3.69 4.74
C ILE A 209 -2.57 -3.67 4.85
N VAL A 210 -3.21 -2.82 4.05
CA VAL A 210 -4.63 -2.51 4.16
C VAL A 210 -5.38 -2.85 2.87
N GLY A 211 -6.64 -3.25 3.01
CA GLY A 211 -7.58 -3.27 1.89
C GLY A 211 -8.39 -1.97 1.87
N ILE A 212 -8.94 -1.64 0.70
CA ILE A 212 -9.94 -0.57 0.57
C ILE A 212 -11.31 -1.22 0.31
N GLY A 213 -12.28 -0.87 1.15
CA GLY A 213 -13.67 -1.29 1.06
C GLY A 213 -14.53 -0.22 0.41
N ALA A 214 -15.59 -0.66 -0.27
CA ALA A 214 -16.72 0.21 -0.61
C ALA A 214 -17.68 0.26 0.59
N VAL A 215 -18.64 1.19 0.59
CA VAL A 215 -19.67 1.25 1.65
C VAL A 215 -20.43 -0.07 1.78
N GLU A 216 -20.70 -0.73 0.65
CA GLU A 216 -21.18 -2.10 0.67
C GLU A 216 -20.03 -3.06 1.04
N PRO A 217 -20.15 -3.83 2.14
CA PRO A 217 -19.07 -4.66 2.63
C PRO A 217 -18.78 -5.82 1.68
N SER A 218 -17.51 -6.24 1.62
CA SER A 218 -17.13 -7.48 0.94
C SER A 218 -17.82 -8.70 1.53
N GLU A 219 -17.96 -9.77 0.76
CA GLU A 219 -18.60 -11.02 1.20
C GLU A 219 -17.97 -11.57 2.49
N LEU A 220 -16.63 -11.57 2.58
CA LEU A 220 -15.92 -12.07 3.76
C LEU A 220 -16.22 -11.24 5.02
N LEU A 221 -16.22 -9.90 4.89
CA LEU A 221 -16.53 -9.00 6.00
C LEU A 221 -18.00 -9.11 6.40
N ALA A 222 -18.92 -9.14 5.42
CA ALA A 222 -20.35 -9.29 5.66
C ALA A 222 -20.67 -10.58 6.43
N ARG A 223 -20.08 -11.71 6.00
CA ARG A 223 -20.24 -12.99 6.69
C ARG A 223 -19.60 -13.03 8.07
N SER A 224 -18.63 -12.16 8.36
CA SER A 224 -17.99 -12.13 9.68
C SER A 224 -18.88 -11.58 10.78
N GLY A 225 -19.96 -10.86 10.44
CA GLY A 225 -20.77 -10.15 11.43
C GLY A 225 -20.13 -8.85 11.94
N ASN A 226 -18.90 -8.52 11.53
CA ASN A 226 -18.26 -7.22 11.79
C ASN A 226 -18.74 -6.15 10.79
N ILE A 227 -20.05 -5.95 10.73
CA ILE A 227 -20.70 -5.00 9.83
C ILE A 227 -21.73 -4.16 10.55
N PHE A 228 -22.04 -3.02 9.95
CA PHE A 228 -23.21 -2.23 10.29
C PHE A 228 -24.46 -2.79 9.62
N SER A 229 -25.63 -2.49 10.18
CA SER A 229 -26.91 -2.84 9.59
C SER A 229 -27.12 -2.12 8.25
N SER A 230 -28.00 -2.64 7.39
CA SER A 230 -28.30 -2.00 6.09
C SER A 230 -28.79 -0.55 6.24
N ARG A 231 -29.49 -0.23 7.32
CA ARG A 231 -29.92 1.14 7.63
C ARG A 231 -28.72 2.03 7.96
N GLU A 232 -27.82 1.57 8.82
CA GLU A 232 -26.61 2.32 9.20
C GLU A 232 -25.66 2.51 8.01
N LEU A 233 -25.57 1.54 7.10
CA LEU A 233 -24.83 1.68 5.84
C LEU A 233 -25.48 2.71 4.91
N SER A 234 -26.82 2.77 4.87
CA SER A 234 -27.55 3.83 4.16
C SER A 234 -27.27 5.20 4.78
N ASP A 235 -27.29 5.30 6.11
CA ASP A 235 -26.99 6.55 6.83
C ASP A 235 -25.54 7.01 6.54
N LEU A 236 -24.58 6.08 6.44
CA LEU A 236 -23.20 6.39 6.02
C LEU A 236 -23.11 6.90 4.58
N ALA A 237 -23.83 6.26 3.65
CA ALA A 237 -23.88 6.69 2.26
C ALA A 237 -24.52 8.09 2.12
N GLU A 238 -25.61 8.36 2.86
CA GLU A 238 -26.25 9.67 2.93
C GLU A 238 -25.34 10.73 3.55
N ALA A 239 -24.50 10.35 4.53
CA ALA A 239 -23.46 11.19 5.10
C ALA A 239 -22.25 11.41 4.15
N GLY A 240 -22.27 10.81 2.95
CA GLY A 240 -21.28 11.02 1.89
C GLY A 240 -20.12 10.04 1.89
N ALA A 241 -20.21 8.93 2.63
CA ALA A 241 -19.21 7.88 2.59
C ALA A 241 -19.13 7.26 1.19
N VAL A 242 -17.90 7.09 0.69
CA VAL A 242 -17.64 6.40 -0.58
C VAL A 242 -16.85 5.10 -0.39
N GLY A 243 -16.17 4.96 0.74
CA GLY A 243 -15.41 3.78 1.08
C GLY A 243 -14.87 3.81 2.50
N ASP A 244 -14.14 2.76 2.86
CA ASP A 244 -13.51 2.61 4.16
C ASP A 244 -12.11 1.98 4.07
N ILE A 245 -11.29 2.26 5.08
CA ILE A 245 -10.10 1.47 5.44
C ILE A 245 -10.35 0.92 6.84
N SER A 246 -10.54 -0.39 6.96
CA SER A 246 -10.79 -1.07 8.24
C SER A 246 -11.96 -0.45 9.04
N LEU A 247 -13.08 -0.20 8.35
CA LEU A 247 -14.29 0.44 8.88
C LEU A 247 -14.15 1.91 9.29
N ARG A 248 -13.04 2.56 8.93
CA ARG A 248 -12.88 4.01 9.01
C ARG A 248 -13.34 4.63 7.69
N PHE A 249 -14.57 5.13 7.66
CA PHE A 249 -15.21 5.66 6.46
C PHE A 249 -14.72 7.06 6.09
N PHE A 250 -14.60 7.31 4.79
CA PHE A 250 -14.22 8.61 4.23
C PHE A 250 -15.11 9.00 3.05
N ASP A 251 -15.16 10.30 2.76
CA ASP A 251 -15.87 10.87 1.64
C ASP A 251 -15.03 10.89 0.35
N LYS A 252 -15.62 11.33 -0.76
CA LYS A 252 -14.93 11.44 -2.07
C LYS A 252 -13.69 12.35 -2.07
N ASN A 253 -13.56 13.23 -1.08
CA ASN A 253 -12.44 14.15 -0.91
C ASN A 253 -11.39 13.61 0.07
N GLY A 254 -11.55 12.37 0.56
CA GLY A 254 -10.66 11.75 1.54
C GLY A 254 -10.88 12.23 2.97
N LYS A 255 -11.98 12.96 3.27
CA LYS A 255 -12.27 13.42 4.62
C LYS A 255 -12.99 12.34 5.42
N PRO A 256 -12.65 12.12 6.71
CA PRO A 256 -13.37 11.16 7.55
C PRO A 256 -14.85 11.51 7.68
N VAL A 257 -15.72 10.52 7.48
CA VAL A 257 -17.17 10.66 7.67
C VAL A 257 -17.48 10.40 9.14
N LYS A 258 -17.76 11.48 9.89
CA LYS A 258 -17.99 11.42 11.33
C LYS A 258 -19.40 10.96 11.65
N THR A 259 -19.54 9.77 12.22
CA THR A 259 -20.80 9.23 12.72
C THR A 259 -20.60 8.57 14.09
N PRO A 260 -21.66 8.37 14.89
CA PRO A 260 -21.58 7.59 16.12
C PRO A 260 -21.19 6.11 15.91
N LEU A 261 -21.14 5.62 14.66
CA LEU A 261 -20.74 4.25 14.35
C LEU A 261 -19.26 4.01 14.62
N ASP A 262 -18.41 5.04 14.51
CA ASP A 262 -16.97 4.95 14.81
C ASP A 262 -16.70 4.59 16.29
N ASP A 263 -17.60 5.05 17.18
CA ASP A 263 -17.59 4.73 18.61
C ASP A 263 -17.91 3.26 18.90
N ARG A 264 -18.25 2.46 17.89
CA ARG A 264 -18.49 1.01 18.03
C ARG A 264 -17.39 0.16 17.40
N VAL A 265 -16.45 0.76 16.68
CA VAL A 265 -15.36 0.04 16.00
C VAL A 265 -14.18 -0.20 16.95
N ILE A 266 -13.75 -1.46 17.07
CA ILE A 266 -12.50 -1.85 17.72
C ILE A 266 -11.49 -2.23 16.63
N GLY A 267 -10.60 -1.28 16.33
CA GLY A 267 -9.56 -1.44 15.33
C GLY A 267 -8.69 -0.18 15.21
N LEU A 268 -7.68 -0.24 14.34
CA LEU A 268 -6.73 0.82 14.07
C LEU A 268 -7.48 2.10 13.67
N PRO A 269 -7.33 3.21 14.41
CA PRO A 269 -7.82 4.51 14.00
C PRO A 269 -7.09 5.02 12.76
N LEU A 270 -7.76 5.84 11.96
CA LEU A 270 -7.13 6.47 10.79
C LEU A 270 -5.98 7.40 11.18
N GLU A 271 -6.11 8.09 12.33
CA GLU A 271 -5.08 8.96 12.91
C GLU A 271 -3.78 8.22 13.26
N ASP A 272 -3.87 6.94 13.65
CA ASP A 272 -2.70 6.12 13.90
C ASP A 272 -2.09 5.63 12.58
N LEU A 273 -2.91 5.40 11.55
CA LEU A 273 -2.44 5.04 10.21
C LEU A 273 -1.64 6.17 9.55
N GLU A 274 -1.96 7.43 9.83
CA GLU A 274 -1.18 8.62 9.40
C GLU A 274 0.28 8.59 9.92
N ARG A 275 0.54 7.92 11.04
CA ARG A 275 1.87 7.86 11.67
C ARG A 275 2.70 6.68 11.19
N VAL A 276 2.11 5.77 10.42
CA VAL A 276 2.79 4.58 9.92
C VAL A 276 3.70 4.98 8.76
N ASP A 277 4.99 4.66 8.88
CA ASP A 277 6.02 5.01 7.89
C ASP A 277 5.72 4.45 6.49
N ARG A 278 5.03 3.30 6.43
CA ARG A 278 4.74 2.61 5.19
C ARG A 278 3.35 1.99 5.19
N VAL A 279 2.45 2.53 4.38
CA VAL A 279 1.09 2.02 4.20
C VAL A 279 0.92 1.51 2.77
N ILE A 280 0.72 0.20 2.62
CA ILE A 280 0.49 -0.47 1.34
C ILE A 280 -1.00 -0.82 1.24
N ALA A 281 -1.69 -0.18 0.31
CA ALA A 281 -3.08 -0.47 -0.01
C ALA A 281 -3.18 -1.47 -1.15
N LEU A 282 -3.95 -2.54 -0.95
CA LEU A 282 -4.24 -3.56 -1.96
C LEU A 282 -5.70 -3.47 -2.38
N ALA A 283 -5.96 -2.91 -3.56
CA ALA A 283 -7.33 -2.71 -4.03
C ALA A 283 -7.43 -2.60 -5.56
N GLY A 284 -8.53 -3.10 -6.10
CA GLY A 284 -8.86 -3.06 -7.52
C GLY A 284 -10.31 -3.49 -7.76
N GLY A 285 -10.73 -3.42 -9.01
CA GLY A 285 -12.09 -3.73 -9.46
C GLY A 285 -12.97 -2.49 -9.65
N SER A 286 -13.83 -2.54 -10.65
CA SER A 286 -14.73 -1.45 -11.06
C SER A 286 -15.59 -0.92 -9.92
N LYS A 287 -16.16 -1.82 -9.10
CA LYS A 287 -17.03 -1.51 -7.96
C LYS A 287 -16.37 -0.67 -6.87
N LYS A 288 -15.04 -0.65 -6.81
CA LYS A 288 -14.29 0.04 -5.76
C LYS A 288 -13.62 1.33 -6.24
N THR A 289 -13.82 1.71 -7.51
CA THR A 289 -13.11 2.85 -8.11
C THR A 289 -13.27 4.14 -7.28
N ASP A 290 -14.50 4.49 -6.89
CA ASP A 290 -14.76 5.69 -6.10
C ASP A 290 -14.16 5.61 -4.68
N ALA A 291 -14.23 4.42 -4.06
CA ALA A 291 -13.63 4.17 -2.76
C ALA A 291 -12.10 4.30 -2.82
N ILE A 292 -11.45 3.78 -3.87
CA ILE A 292 -10.01 3.87 -4.05
C ILE A 292 -9.60 5.33 -4.31
N ALA A 293 -10.34 6.05 -5.16
CA ALA A 293 -10.09 7.47 -5.40
C ALA A 293 -10.22 8.31 -4.12
N GLY A 294 -11.23 8.03 -3.28
CA GLY A 294 -11.40 8.66 -1.97
C GLY A 294 -10.26 8.32 -1.02
N ALA A 295 -9.86 7.04 -0.94
CA ALA A 295 -8.80 6.56 -0.06
C ALA A 295 -7.45 7.20 -0.38
N LEU A 296 -7.12 7.36 -1.66
CA LEU A 296 -5.89 8.01 -2.11
C LEU A 296 -5.84 9.49 -1.68
N ARG A 297 -6.99 10.17 -1.59
CA ARG A 297 -7.10 11.56 -1.13
C ARG A 297 -7.04 11.72 0.39
N VAL A 298 -7.14 10.63 1.15
CA VAL A 298 -6.95 10.67 2.61
C VAL A 298 -5.51 11.06 2.95
N GLY A 299 -4.54 10.69 2.10
CA GLY A 299 -3.13 11.06 2.27
C GLY A 299 -2.34 10.14 3.21
N VAL A 300 -2.90 8.99 3.61
CA VAL A 300 -2.20 7.98 4.45
C VAL A 300 -1.55 6.85 3.64
N ILE A 301 -1.93 6.69 2.37
CA ILE A 301 -1.46 5.57 1.55
C ILE A 301 -0.13 5.98 0.91
N HIS A 302 0.91 5.18 1.17
CA HIS A 302 2.24 5.39 0.60
C HIS A 302 2.43 4.60 -0.70
N MET A 303 1.74 3.46 -0.81
CA MET A 303 1.80 2.62 -2.00
C MET A 303 0.44 2.02 -2.32
N LEU A 304 0.00 2.16 -3.57
CA LEU A 304 -1.16 1.43 -4.09
C LEU A 304 -0.69 0.28 -4.98
N VAL A 305 -1.16 -0.93 -4.72
CA VAL A 305 -1.07 -2.06 -5.67
C VAL A 305 -2.46 -2.29 -6.24
N THR A 306 -2.62 -2.07 -7.54
CA THR A 306 -3.90 -2.15 -8.25
C THR A 306 -3.75 -2.79 -9.63
N ASP A 307 -4.85 -3.03 -10.34
CA ASP A 307 -4.86 -3.55 -11.70
C ASP A 307 -4.98 -2.44 -12.76
N LYS A 308 -4.60 -2.76 -14.00
CA LYS A 308 -4.64 -1.80 -15.11
C LYS A 308 -6.01 -1.17 -15.38
N PHE A 309 -7.11 -1.90 -15.18
CA PHE A 309 -8.45 -1.38 -15.49
C PHE A 309 -8.87 -0.36 -14.44
N THR A 310 -8.61 -0.66 -13.17
CA THR A 310 -8.83 0.30 -12.07
C THR A 310 -7.92 1.51 -12.20
N ALA A 311 -6.64 1.30 -12.49
CA ALA A 311 -5.69 2.39 -12.73
C ALA A 311 -6.18 3.35 -13.83
N GLN A 312 -6.66 2.81 -14.96
CA GLN A 312 -7.22 3.62 -16.04
C GLN A 312 -8.41 4.47 -15.58
N ARG A 313 -9.39 3.87 -14.89
CA ARG A 313 -10.56 4.61 -14.37
C ARG A 313 -10.19 5.69 -13.35
N LEU A 314 -9.13 5.46 -12.58
CA LEU A 314 -8.68 6.42 -11.57
C LEU A 314 -8.01 7.64 -12.19
N ILE A 315 -7.45 7.53 -13.40
CA ILE A 315 -6.79 8.63 -14.10
C ILE A 315 -7.71 9.34 -15.11
N ASP A 316 -8.72 8.65 -15.63
CA ASP A 316 -9.85 9.25 -16.38
C ASP A 316 -10.59 10.32 -15.54
#